data_AF-A0A6A3CSG4-F1
#
_entry.id   AF-A0A6A3CSG4-F1
#
_cell.length_a   1.000
_cell.length_b   1.000
_cell.length_c   1.000
_cell.angle_alpha   90.00
_cell.angle_beta   90.00
_cell.angle_gamma   90.00
#
_symmetry.space_group_name_H-M   'P 1'
#
loop_
_entity.id
_entity.type
_entity.pdbx_description
1 polymer ?
#
loop_
_entity_poly.entity_id
_entity_poly.type
_entity_poly.pdbx_seq_one_letter_code
_entity_poly.pdbx_strand_id
1 'polypeptide(L)'
;MFGQEFAASAPDWANLPGDLLTSVADMVHSVRDRIRMTAVCRSWQTSLVDQKLNFPPCLLLTKTGDKCCFYDISGEEILVELDLPEIRGRRCWGSPFGWLVTWGPDLEIQLFNPLSKATRPLPSLRPLNPYLLEKPTLSSSPDDSDFDCIVLAIYSEHCSLAFAKPGDQAWTPIEDIKGVDDAIYFKGSIYACQSTGEILSYQDLRGTLSKAVVFPPLSPTPEEKSI
;
A
#
# COMPACT_ATOMS: atom_id res chain seq x y z
N MET A 1 2.92 -40.68 -55.62
CA MET A 1 2.76 -40.74 -54.16
C MET A 1 3.40 -39.46 -53.62
N PHE A 2 2.61 -38.41 -53.43
CA PHE A 2 3.11 -37.12 -52.94
C PHE A 2 3.27 -37.24 -51.42
N GLY A 3 4.52 -37.20 -50.95
CA GLY A 3 4.82 -37.06 -49.53
C GLY A 3 4.54 -35.62 -49.13
N GLN A 4 3.51 -35.44 -48.30
CA GLN A 4 3.20 -34.15 -47.69
C GLN A 4 3.99 -34.09 -46.38
N GLU A 5 5.12 -33.39 -46.37
CA GLU A 5 5.80 -33.01 -45.14
C GLU A 5 4.87 -32.09 -44.35
N PHE A 6 4.34 -32.58 -43.23
CA PHE A 6 3.73 -31.72 -42.22
C PHE A 6 4.86 -30.92 -41.56
N ALA A 7 5.04 -29.67 -41.97
CA ALA A 7 5.81 -28.71 -41.19
C ALA A 7 5.13 -28.58 -39.82
N ALA A 8 5.77 -29.07 -38.76
CA ALA A 8 5.29 -28.87 -37.40
C ALA A 8 5.26 -27.35 -37.14
N SER A 9 4.07 -26.77 -37.04
CA SER A 9 3.91 -25.37 -36.65
C SER A 9 4.50 -25.19 -35.26
N ALA A 10 5.31 -24.13 -35.08
CA ALA A 10 5.84 -23.78 -33.78
C ALA A 10 4.71 -23.71 -32.73
N PRO A 11 4.92 -24.24 -31.51
CA PRO A 11 3.90 -24.19 -30.47
C PRO A 11 3.51 -22.75 -30.17
N ASP A 12 2.21 -22.47 -30.24
CA ASP A 12 1.64 -21.14 -30.05
C ASP A 12 1.43 -20.86 -28.55
N TRP A 13 2.51 -20.51 -27.88
CA TRP A 13 2.51 -20.13 -26.46
C TRP A 13 1.67 -18.88 -26.17
N ALA A 14 1.38 -18.05 -27.17
CA ALA A 14 0.55 -16.86 -26.99
C ALA A 14 -0.93 -17.21 -26.74
N ASN A 15 -1.37 -18.38 -27.21
CA ASN A 15 -2.73 -18.90 -27.07
C ASN A 15 -2.84 -20.04 -26.04
N LEU A 16 -1.90 -20.12 -25.09
CA LEU A 16 -1.98 -21.08 -24.00
C LEU A 16 -3.28 -20.87 -23.18
N PRO A 17 -4.06 -21.93 -22.89
CA PRO A 17 -5.20 -21.85 -21.99
C PRO A 17 -4.83 -21.19 -20.65
N GLY A 18 -5.74 -20.34 -20.13
CA GLY A 18 -5.46 -19.52 -18.95
C GLY A 18 -5.18 -20.33 -17.69
N ASP A 19 -5.80 -21.50 -17.54
CA ASP A 19 -5.59 -22.44 -16.44
C ASP A 19 -4.17 -23.04 -16.44
N LEU A 20 -3.66 -23.40 -17.61
CA LEU A 20 -2.28 -23.87 -17.77
C LEU A 20 -1.28 -22.74 -17.53
N LEU A 21 -1.57 -21.54 -18.04
CA LEU A 21 -0.72 -20.38 -17.81
C LEU A 21 -0.64 -20.01 -16.32
N THR A 22 -1.77 -20.06 -15.62
CA THR A 22 -1.87 -19.86 -14.16
C THR A 22 -1.04 -20.91 -13.43
N SER A 23 -1.15 -22.19 -13.83
CA SER A 23 -0.37 -23.28 -13.24
C SER A 23 1.14 -23.08 -13.42
N VAL A 24 1.58 -22.60 -14.60
CA VAL A 24 2.99 -22.26 -14.85
C VAL A 24 3.42 -21.08 -13.98
N ALA A 25 2.63 -20.02 -13.92
CA ALA A 25 2.92 -18.85 -13.09
C ALA A 25 3.01 -19.22 -11.59
N ASP A 26 2.21 -20.18 -11.11
CA ASP A 26 2.26 -20.67 -9.74
C ASP A 26 3.56 -21.40 -9.39
N MET A 27 4.21 -22.03 -10.37
CA MET A 27 5.53 -22.64 -10.22
C MET A 27 6.68 -21.63 -10.24
N VAL A 28 6.43 -20.38 -10.67
CA VAL A 28 7.44 -19.32 -10.68
C VAL A 28 7.47 -18.66 -9.30
N HIS A 29 8.57 -18.79 -8.55
CA HIS A 29 8.68 -18.21 -7.21
C HIS A 29 9.09 -16.73 -7.20
N SER A 30 9.68 -16.26 -8.31
CA SER A 30 10.15 -14.88 -8.47
C SER A 30 8.98 -13.97 -8.86
N VAL A 31 8.66 -12.98 -8.01
CA VAL A 31 7.65 -11.96 -8.31
C VAL A 31 8.02 -11.16 -9.57
N ARG A 32 9.31 -10.90 -9.78
CA ARG A 32 9.81 -10.24 -11.00
C ARG A 32 9.46 -11.03 -12.26
N ASP A 33 9.63 -12.35 -12.23
CA ASP A 33 9.34 -13.18 -13.40
C ASP A 33 7.84 -13.34 -13.61
N ARG A 34 7.04 -13.43 -12.54
CA ARG A 34 5.57 -13.38 -12.67
C ARG A 34 5.09 -12.05 -13.28
N ILE A 35 5.66 -10.91 -12.87
CA ILE A 35 5.36 -9.61 -13.49
C ILE A 35 5.74 -9.62 -14.97
N ARG A 36 6.90 -10.19 -15.34
CA ARG A 36 7.30 -10.32 -16.75
C ARG A 36 6.33 -11.19 -17.54
N MET A 37 5.75 -12.22 -16.93
CA MET A 37 4.71 -13.03 -17.58
C MET A 37 3.47 -12.20 -17.92
N THR A 38 3.04 -11.28 -17.04
CA THR A 38 1.89 -10.41 -17.35
C THR A 38 2.18 -9.38 -18.45
N ALA A 39 3.46 -9.12 -18.75
CA ALA A 39 3.89 -8.19 -19.79
C ALA A 39 4.09 -8.84 -21.18
N VAL A 40 3.89 -10.15 -21.33
CA VAL A 40 4.14 -10.86 -22.60
C VAL A 40 3.13 -10.47 -23.69
N CYS A 41 1.83 -10.62 -23.40
CA CYS A 41 0.75 -10.24 -24.32
C CYS A 41 -0.56 -10.03 -23.55
N ARG A 42 -1.58 -9.46 -24.20
CA ARG A 42 -2.90 -9.20 -23.57
C ARG A 42 -3.57 -10.49 -23.04
N SER A 43 -3.45 -11.61 -23.77
CA SER A 43 -4.02 -12.89 -23.34
C SER A 43 -3.42 -13.37 -22.00
N TRP A 44 -2.09 -13.28 -21.87
CA TRP A 44 -1.37 -13.63 -20.66
C TRP A 44 -1.71 -12.66 -19.51
N GLN A 45 -1.73 -11.36 -19.81
CA GLN A 45 -2.12 -10.34 -18.85
C GLN A 45 -3.51 -10.61 -18.28
N THR A 46 -4.51 -10.87 -19.13
CA THR A 46 -5.89 -11.13 -18.70
C THR A 46 -6.00 -12.42 -17.90
N SER A 47 -5.28 -13.48 -18.28
CA SER A 47 -5.33 -14.76 -17.56
C SER A 47 -4.65 -14.70 -16.19
N LEU A 48 -3.67 -13.79 -16.01
CA LEU A 48 -2.88 -13.66 -14.80
C LEU A 48 -3.30 -12.46 -13.92
N VAL A 49 -4.27 -11.65 -14.35
CA VAL A 49 -4.69 -10.44 -13.61
C VAL A 49 -5.31 -10.75 -12.25
N ASP A 50 -5.98 -11.91 -12.16
CA ASP A 50 -6.65 -12.38 -10.94
C ASP A 50 -5.71 -13.19 -10.03
N GLN A 51 -4.47 -13.48 -10.47
CA GLN A 51 -3.49 -14.04 -9.56
C GLN A 51 -3.13 -12.99 -8.51
N LYS A 52 -3.38 -13.32 -7.25
CA LYS A 52 -2.83 -12.58 -6.11
C LYS A 52 -1.31 -12.66 -6.15
N LEU A 53 -0.68 -11.72 -6.85
CA LEU A 53 0.75 -11.48 -6.73
C LEU A 53 0.97 -10.93 -5.32
N ASN A 54 1.47 -11.79 -4.43
CA ASN A 54 1.95 -11.34 -3.13
C ASN A 54 3.15 -10.43 -3.38
N PHE A 55 2.93 -9.12 -3.40
CA PHE A 55 4.01 -8.16 -3.41
C PHE A 55 4.80 -8.38 -2.11
N PRO A 56 6.10 -8.70 -2.18
CA PRO A 56 6.89 -8.82 -0.96
C PRO A 56 6.89 -7.49 -0.22
N PRO A 57 7.16 -7.47 1.09
CA PRO A 57 7.33 -6.22 1.82
C PRO A 57 8.40 -5.37 1.11
N CYS A 58 8.00 -4.25 0.52
CA CYS A 58 8.87 -3.46 -0.33
C CYS A 58 8.97 -2.01 0.13
N LEU A 59 10.17 -1.43 0.00
CA LEU A 59 10.38 -0.01 0.24
C LEU A 59 10.36 0.75 -1.10
N LEU A 60 9.54 1.80 -1.19
CA LEU A 60 9.63 2.76 -2.28
C LEU A 60 10.87 3.63 -2.05
N LEU A 61 11.93 3.39 -2.83
CA LEU A 61 13.23 4.05 -2.62
C LEU A 61 13.32 5.44 -3.25
N THR A 62 12.83 5.55 -4.48
CA THR A 62 12.91 6.80 -5.23
C THR A 62 11.76 6.90 -6.22
N LYS A 63 11.39 8.14 -6.49
CA LYS A 63 10.44 8.52 -7.52
C LYS A 63 11.04 9.65 -8.34
N THR A 64 11.53 9.33 -9.53
CA THR A 64 12.12 10.29 -10.46
C THR A 64 11.23 10.40 -11.68
N GLY A 65 10.39 11.45 -11.72
CA GLY A 65 9.33 11.56 -12.72
C GLY A 65 8.30 10.44 -12.55
N ASP A 66 8.25 9.52 -13.51
CA ASP A 66 7.33 8.37 -13.51
C ASP A 66 7.97 7.07 -13.02
N LYS A 67 9.30 7.05 -12.97
CA LYS A 67 10.03 5.86 -12.57
C LYS A 67 9.99 5.73 -11.06
N CYS A 68 9.50 4.59 -10.60
CA CYS A 68 9.48 4.21 -9.20
C CYS A 68 10.34 2.95 -9.00
N CYS A 69 11.27 3.02 -8.05
CA CYS A 69 12.10 1.88 -7.68
C CYS A 69 11.66 1.28 -6.35
N PHE A 70 11.49 -0.04 -6.32
CA PHE A 70 11.09 -0.79 -5.14
C PHE A 70 12.22 -1.70 -4.67
N TYR A 71 12.47 -1.76 -3.38
CA TYR A 71 13.44 -2.66 -2.75
C TYR A 71 12.76 -3.85 -2.08
N ASP A 72 13.22 -5.07 -2.32
CA ASP A 72 12.77 -6.27 -1.61
C ASP A 72 13.43 -6.37 -0.25
N ILE A 73 12.63 -6.37 0.80
CA ILE A 73 13.17 -6.65 2.14
C ILE A 73 13.50 -8.15 2.29
N SER A 74 12.80 -9.03 1.57
CA SER A 74 12.91 -10.49 1.73
C SER A 74 14.06 -11.10 0.93
N GLY A 75 14.43 -10.46 -0.19
CA GLY A 75 15.42 -10.96 -1.14
C GLY A 75 16.74 -10.17 -1.17
N GLU A 76 16.87 -9.09 -0.37
CA GLU A 76 18.02 -8.17 -0.36
C GLU A 76 18.40 -7.60 -1.74
N GLU A 77 17.42 -7.48 -2.66
CA GLU A 77 17.61 -6.95 -4.01
C GLU A 77 16.65 -5.78 -4.30
N ILE A 78 17.02 -4.89 -5.25
CA ILE A 78 16.06 -3.97 -5.86
C ILE A 78 15.10 -4.80 -6.73
N LEU A 79 13.83 -4.87 -6.32
CA LEU A 79 12.81 -5.71 -6.94
C LEU A 79 12.60 -5.34 -8.41
N VAL A 80 12.21 -4.09 -8.67
CA VAL A 80 11.73 -3.66 -9.99
C VAL A 80 11.79 -2.13 -10.10
N GLU A 81 12.31 -1.64 -11.23
CA GLU A 81 12.04 -0.28 -11.71
C GLU A 81 10.76 -0.33 -12.55
N LEU A 82 9.72 0.38 -12.11
CA LEU A 82 8.43 0.45 -12.80
C LEU A 82 8.20 1.85 -13.36
N ASP A 83 7.70 1.92 -14.59
CA ASP A 83 7.17 3.14 -15.17
C ASP A 83 5.70 3.29 -14.74
N LEU A 84 5.43 4.28 -13.89
CA LEU A 84 4.14 4.51 -13.25
C LEU A 84 3.61 5.93 -13.56
N PRO A 85 3.27 6.24 -14.83
CA PRO A 85 2.74 7.54 -15.22
C PRO A 85 1.42 7.88 -14.52
N GLU A 86 0.66 6.87 -14.06
CA GLU A 86 -0.63 7.02 -13.39
C GLU A 86 -0.52 7.78 -12.06
N ILE A 87 0.67 7.75 -11.44
CA ILE A 87 0.93 8.43 -10.17
C ILE A 87 1.89 9.60 -10.32
N ARG A 88 2.21 10.05 -11.55
CA ARG A 88 3.10 11.19 -11.81
C ARG A 88 2.71 12.41 -10.96
N GLY A 89 3.67 13.00 -10.27
CA GLY A 89 3.47 14.20 -9.44
C GLY A 89 2.65 14.00 -8.16
N ARG A 90 2.14 12.79 -7.89
CA ARG A 90 1.46 12.45 -6.63
C ARG A 90 2.48 12.13 -5.54
N ARG A 91 2.21 12.49 -4.28
CA ARG A 91 2.95 11.94 -3.13
C ARG A 91 2.52 10.48 -2.93
N CYS A 92 3.43 9.62 -2.49
CA CYS A 92 3.16 8.19 -2.31
C CYS A 92 3.66 7.71 -0.96
N TRP A 93 2.88 6.86 -0.30
CA TRP A 93 3.26 6.15 0.92
C TRP A 93 3.09 4.65 0.69
N GLY A 94 4.10 3.88 1.09
CA GLY A 94 4.06 2.42 1.01
C GLY A 94 3.15 1.81 2.06
N SER A 95 2.66 0.60 1.78
CA SER A 95 2.01 -0.26 2.75
C SER A 95 2.61 -1.67 2.70
N PRO A 96 2.51 -2.47 3.78
CA PRO A 96 2.98 -3.85 3.78
C PRO A 96 2.10 -4.79 2.92
N PHE A 97 1.05 -4.28 2.29
CA PHE A 97 0.05 -5.06 1.56
C PHE A 97 0.21 -4.99 0.03
N GLY A 98 1.31 -4.42 -0.48
CA GLY A 98 1.55 -4.25 -1.92
C GLY A 98 0.78 -3.08 -2.57
N TRP A 99 0.15 -2.25 -1.74
CA TRP A 99 -0.59 -1.06 -2.16
C TRP A 99 0.14 0.21 -1.74
N LEU A 100 0.05 1.26 -2.56
CA LEU A 100 0.47 2.61 -2.24
C LEU A 100 -0.74 3.48 -1.92
N VAL A 101 -0.65 4.31 -0.90
CA VAL A 101 -1.54 5.46 -0.78
C VAL A 101 -0.93 6.58 -1.60
N THR A 102 -1.72 7.26 -2.44
CA THR A 102 -1.23 8.38 -3.24
C THR A 102 -2.11 9.61 -3.09
N TRP A 103 -1.48 10.77 -2.93
CA TRP A 103 -2.15 12.06 -2.78
C TRP A 103 -1.66 13.03 -3.86
N GLY A 104 -2.60 13.51 -4.67
CA GLY A 104 -2.28 14.33 -5.82
C GLY A 104 -2.42 15.84 -5.57
N PRO A 105 -1.95 16.67 -6.52
CA PRO A 105 -2.22 18.11 -6.53
C PRO A 105 -3.71 18.46 -6.64
N ASP A 106 -4.52 17.51 -7.11
CA ASP A 106 -5.98 17.56 -7.14
C ASP A 106 -6.62 17.45 -5.73
N LEU A 107 -5.82 17.20 -4.70
CA LEU A 107 -6.22 16.91 -3.32
C LEU A 107 -6.97 15.58 -3.16
N GLU A 108 -6.97 14.74 -4.20
CA GLU A 108 -7.62 13.44 -4.16
C GLU A 108 -6.65 12.38 -3.62
N ILE A 109 -7.20 11.40 -2.91
CA ILE A 109 -6.44 10.29 -2.34
C ILE A 109 -6.92 9.00 -2.97
N GLN A 110 -5.99 8.11 -3.30
CA GLN A 110 -6.32 6.80 -3.84
C GLN A 110 -5.33 5.75 -3.34
N LEU A 111 -5.81 4.52 -3.24
CA LEU A 111 -4.98 3.33 -3.18
C LEU A 111 -4.59 2.92 -4.59
N PHE A 112 -3.32 2.63 -4.81
CA PHE A 112 -2.78 2.22 -6.10
C PHE A 112 -1.87 1.00 -5.94
N ASN A 113 -2.12 -0.05 -6.71
CA ASN A 113 -1.25 -1.22 -6.77
C ASN A 113 -0.26 -1.06 -7.95
N PRO A 114 1.06 -0.95 -7.70
CA PRO A 114 2.04 -0.74 -8.76
C PRO A 114 2.15 -1.86 -9.80
N LEU A 115 1.77 -3.11 -9.45
CA LEU A 115 1.87 -4.26 -10.34
C LEU A 115 0.63 -4.43 -11.19
N SER A 116 -0.54 -4.48 -10.55
CA SER A 116 -1.81 -4.69 -11.26
C SER A 116 -2.35 -3.40 -11.88
N LYS A 117 -1.78 -2.23 -11.50
CA LYS A 117 -2.29 -0.89 -11.82
C LYS A 117 -3.70 -0.63 -11.28
N ALA A 118 -4.23 -1.52 -10.45
CA ALA A 118 -5.53 -1.36 -9.83
C ALA A 118 -5.55 -0.09 -8.98
N THR A 119 -6.63 0.67 -9.09
CA THR A 119 -6.81 1.93 -8.37
C THR A 119 -8.12 1.88 -7.62
N ARG A 120 -8.11 2.34 -6.37
CA ARG A 120 -9.31 2.46 -5.53
C ARG A 120 -9.35 3.86 -4.93
N PRO A 121 -10.30 4.71 -5.33
CA PRO A 121 -10.40 6.06 -4.78
C PRO A 121 -10.79 6.01 -3.30
N LEU A 122 -10.31 6.98 -2.53
CA LEU A 122 -10.77 7.30 -1.19
C LEU A 122 -11.55 8.61 -1.23
N PRO A 123 -12.39 8.90 -0.22
CA PRO A 123 -13.08 10.18 -0.16
C PRO A 123 -12.10 11.35 -0.19
N SER A 124 -12.55 12.50 -0.71
CA SER A 124 -11.76 13.72 -0.68
C SER A 124 -11.62 14.19 0.78
N LEU A 125 -10.40 14.50 1.21
CA LEU A 125 -10.22 15.08 2.55
C LEU A 125 -10.70 16.54 2.61
N ARG A 126 -10.98 17.22 1.49
CA ARG A 126 -11.32 18.67 1.42
C ARG A 126 -12.27 19.18 2.51
N PRO A 127 -13.37 18.47 2.88
CA PRO A 127 -14.26 18.93 3.95
C PRO A 127 -13.58 19.10 5.32
N LEU A 128 -12.49 18.37 5.56
CA LEU A 128 -11.68 18.42 6.77
C LEU A 128 -10.56 19.49 6.71
N ASN A 129 -10.54 20.31 5.65
CA ASN A 129 -9.54 21.35 5.39
C ASN A 129 -8.06 20.88 5.44
N PRO A 130 -7.69 19.81 4.72
CA PRO A 130 -6.40 19.12 4.78
C PRO A 130 -5.37 19.81 3.88
N TYR A 131 -4.82 20.95 4.31
CA TYR A 131 -3.65 21.49 3.58
C TYR A 131 -2.44 20.55 3.66
N LEU A 132 -2.50 19.53 4.55
CA LEU A 132 -1.46 18.57 4.79
C LEU A 132 -2.02 17.17 5.05
N LEU A 133 -1.53 16.18 4.30
CA LEU A 133 -1.59 14.76 4.65
C LEU A 133 -0.15 14.34 4.99
N GLU A 134 0.09 14.02 6.26
CA GLU A 134 1.43 13.69 6.74
C GLU A 134 1.72 12.20 6.56
N LYS A 135 0.84 11.35 7.10
CA LYS A 135 1.01 9.91 7.09
C LYS A 135 -0.33 9.19 6.97
N PRO A 136 -0.57 8.48 5.86
CA PRO A 136 -1.61 7.46 5.78
C PRO A 136 -1.06 6.06 6.10
N THR A 137 -1.90 5.16 6.60
CA THR A 137 -1.55 3.76 6.91
C THR A 137 -2.76 2.86 6.69
N LEU A 138 -2.54 1.66 6.14
CA LEU A 138 -3.57 0.66 5.89
C LEU A 138 -3.66 -0.34 7.05
N SER A 139 -4.86 -0.85 7.33
CA SER A 139 -5.09 -1.95 8.28
C SER A 139 -4.86 -3.34 7.67
N SER A 140 -5.20 -3.49 6.38
CA SER A 140 -5.19 -4.76 5.64
C SER A 140 -5.10 -4.46 4.13
N SER A 141 -4.94 -5.50 3.31
CA SER A 141 -5.06 -5.37 1.86
C SER A 141 -6.50 -5.05 1.46
N PRO A 142 -6.75 -4.10 0.54
CA PRO A 142 -8.09 -3.85 0.02
C PRO A 142 -8.63 -4.99 -0.85
N ASP A 143 -7.78 -5.92 -1.30
CA ASP A 143 -8.20 -7.11 -2.05
C ASP A 143 -8.56 -8.30 -1.14
N ASP A 144 -8.44 -8.13 0.17
CA ASP A 144 -8.83 -9.15 1.13
C ASP A 144 -10.34 -9.07 1.38
N SER A 145 -11.08 -10.13 1.05
CA SER A 145 -12.54 -10.18 1.23
C SER A 145 -12.95 -10.29 2.69
N ASP A 146 -12.04 -10.77 3.54
CA ASP A 146 -12.34 -11.14 4.92
C ASP A 146 -12.22 -9.94 5.87
N PHE A 147 -11.64 -8.82 5.40
CA PHE A 147 -11.38 -7.64 6.21
C PHE A 147 -11.78 -6.36 5.49
N ASP A 148 -12.54 -5.51 6.17
CA ASP A 148 -12.74 -4.14 5.72
C ASP A 148 -11.40 -3.37 5.80
N CYS A 149 -10.80 -3.09 4.64
CA CYS A 149 -9.60 -2.27 4.57
C CYS A 149 -9.90 -0.85 5.05
N ILE A 150 -9.23 -0.45 6.12
CA ILE A 150 -9.30 0.89 6.72
C ILE A 150 -8.00 1.61 6.38
N VAL A 151 -8.15 2.85 5.94
CA VAL A 151 -7.04 3.79 5.76
C VAL A 151 -7.12 4.81 6.88
N LEU A 152 -6.12 4.79 7.76
CA LEU A 152 -5.92 5.78 8.80
C LEU A 152 -5.03 6.91 8.26
N ALA A 153 -5.34 8.16 8.55
CA ALA A 153 -4.58 9.32 8.10
C ALA A 153 -4.31 10.30 9.24
N ILE A 154 -3.05 10.69 9.39
CA ILE A 154 -2.63 11.90 10.10
C ILE A 154 -2.68 13.07 9.11
N TYR A 155 -3.46 14.08 9.43
CA TYR A 155 -3.71 15.22 8.55
C TYR A 155 -3.73 16.55 9.32
N SER A 156 -3.68 17.65 8.56
CA SER A 156 -3.67 19.05 9.01
C SER A 156 -2.43 19.46 9.81
N GLU A 157 -2.30 20.77 10.06
CA GLU A 157 -1.24 21.36 10.90
C GLU A 157 -1.36 20.99 12.38
N HIS A 158 -2.51 20.44 12.80
CA HIS A 158 -2.73 19.99 14.17
C HIS A 158 -2.48 18.49 14.35
N CYS A 159 -1.99 17.80 13.31
CA CYS A 159 -1.71 16.36 13.31
C CYS A 159 -2.90 15.56 13.90
N SER A 160 -4.08 15.78 13.33
CA SER A 160 -5.33 15.13 13.72
C SER A 160 -5.47 13.78 13.00
N LEU A 161 -6.28 12.87 13.55
CA LEU A 161 -6.55 11.57 12.94
C LEU A 161 -7.92 11.52 12.28
N ALA A 162 -7.99 10.86 11.14
CA ALA A 162 -9.23 10.44 10.51
C ALA A 162 -9.05 9.07 9.88
N PHE A 163 -10.15 8.35 9.66
CA PHE A 163 -10.12 7.11 8.89
C PHE A 163 -11.20 7.09 7.82
N ALA A 164 -10.97 6.29 6.79
CA ALA A 164 -11.94 5.99 5.74
C ALA A 164 -11.71 4.59 5.18
N LYS A 165 -12.75 4.00 4.60
CA LYS A 165 -12.68 2.78 3.80
C LYS A 165 -12.76 3.12 2.31
N PRO A 166 -12.16 2.30 1.42
CA PRO A 166 -12.44 2.39 0.00
C PRO A 166 -13.96 2.30 -0.26
N GLY A 167 -14.52 3.30 -0.95
CA GLY A 167 -15.96 3.39 -1.23
C GLY A 167 -16.77 4.26 -0.26
N ASP A 168 -16.19 4.70 0.85
CA ASP A 168 -16.82 5.69 1.73
C ASP A 168 -17.01 7.02 0.99
N GLN A 169 -17.99 7.80 1.45
CA GLN A 169 -18.29 9.13 0.88
C GLN A 169 -17.54 10.27 1.59
N ALA A 170 -17.08 10.03 2.82
CA ALA A 170 -16.36 11.01 3.62
C ALA A 170 -15.40 10.32 4.59
N TRP A 171 -14.36 11.05 5.00
CA TRP A 171 -13.51 10.65 6.10
C TRP A 171 -14.21 10.86 7.44
N THR A 172 -14.05 9.92 8.35
CA THR A 172 -14.54 10.03 9.72
C THR A 172 -13.41 10.54 10.61
N PRO A 173 -13.49 11.78 11.13
CA PRO A 173 -12.49 12.28 12.07
C PRO A 173 -12.55 11.50 13.38
N ILE A 174 -11.39 11.29 13.99
CA ILE A 174 -11.30 10.77 15.35
C ILE A 174 -11.24 12.00 16.26
N GLU A 175 -12.31 12.20 17.02
CA GLU A 175 -12.42 13.33 17.94
C GLU A 175 -11.46 13.18 19.13
N ASP A 176 -11.19 14.29 19.81
CA ASP A 176 -10.38 14.35 21.03
C ASP A 176 -8.90 13.93 20.91
N ILE A 177 -8.36 13.81 19.68
CA ILE A 177 -6.93 13.57 19.46
C ILE A 177 -6.28 14.59 18.51
N LYS A 178 -5.18 15.19 18.98
CA LYS A 178 -4.37 16.17 18.24
C LYS A 178 -2.90 15.98 18.59
N GLY A 179 -1.99 16.51 17.76
CA GLY A 179 -0.56 16.41 17.99
C GLY A 179 -0.04 14.97 17.89
N VAL A 180 -0.63 14.18 17.00
CA VAL A 180 -0.21 12.78 16.76
C VAL A 180 1.00 12.76 15.85
N ASP A 181 2.11 12.18 16.32
CA ASP A 181 3.32 12.05 15.50
C ASP A 181 3.29 10.77 14.65
N ASP A 182 2.74 9.69 15.21
CA ASP A 182 2.55 8.43 14.50
C ASP A 182 1.28 7.71 14.96
N ALA A 183 0.66 6.95 14.05
CA ALA A 183 -0.43 6.06 14.36
C ALA A 183 -0.41 4.80 13.50
N ILE A 184 -0.82 3.69 14.10
CA ILE A 184 -0.96 2.40 13.44
C ILE A 184 -2.32 1.77 13.78
N TYR A 185 -2.79 0.93 12.88
CA TYR A 185 -3.91 0.03 13.14
C TYR A 185 -3.38 -1.37 13.45
N PHE A 186 -3.77 -1.94 14.58
CA PHE A 186 -3.32 -3.27 14.97
C PHE A 186 -4.42 -4.01 15.73
N LYS A 187 -4.75 -5.23 15.27
CA LYS A 187 -5.73 -6.14 15.92
C LYS A 187 -7.04 -5.46 16.33
N GLY A 188 -7.65 -4.68 15.43
CA GLY A 188 -8.93 -4.04 15.69
C GLY A 188 -8.86 -2.70 16.42
N SER A 189 -7.68 -2.26 16.85
CA SER A 189 -7.48 -1.04 17.62
C SER A 189 -6.54 -0.07 16.91
N ILE A 190 -6.78 1.23 17.11
CA ILE A 190 -5.88 2.28 16.68
C ILE A 190 -4.94 2.61 17.83
N TYR A 191 -3.65 2.68 17.54
CA TYR A 191 -2.62 3.11 18.47
C TYR A 191 -1.98 4.37 17.92
N ALA A 192 -1.97 5.44 18.70
CA ALA A 192 -1.41 6.73 18.33
C ALA A 192 -0.38 7.15 19.37
N CYS A 193 0.72 7.75 18.94
CA CYS A 193 1.70 8.36 19.84
C CYS A 193 1.76 9.87 19.66
N GLN A 194 2.07 10.56 20.76
CA GLN A 194 2.24 12.00 20.81
C GLN A 194 3.62 12.33 21.39
N SER A 195 4.15 13.49 21.01
CA SER A 195 5.49 13.97 21.41
C SER A 195 5.62 14.21 22.90
N THR A 196 4.50 14.26 23.61
CA THR A 196 4.40 14.28 25.08
C THR A 196 4.83 12.96 25.72
N GLY A 197 5.03 11.89 24.95
CA GLY A 197 5.34 10.54 25.44
C GLY A 197 4.10 9.69 25.74
N GLU A 198 2.92 10.16 25.35
CA GLU A 198 1.66 9.45 25.53
C GLU A 198 1.37 8.52 24.35
N ILE A 199 0.97 7.29 24.64
CA ILE A 199 0.37 6.36 23.69
C ILE A 199 -1.12 6.22 24.00
N LEU A 200 -1.94 6.61 23.04
CA LEU A 200 -3.38 6.51 23.09
C LEU A 200 -3.82 5.29 22.29
N SER A 201 -4.79 4.54 22.84
CA SER A 201 -5.39 3.40 22.16
C SER A 201 -6.91 3.51 22.14
N TYR A 202 -7.48 3.26 20.97
CA TYR A 202 -8.90 3.37 20.69
C TYR A 202 -9.39 2.01 20.20
N GLN A 203 -10.30 1.40 20.96
CA GLN A 203 -11.03 0.22 20.53
C GLN A 203 -12.19 0.67 19.65
N ASP A 204 -12.34 -0.05 18.54
CA ASP A 204 -13.30 0.23 17.48
C ASP A 204 -13.08 1.56 16.75
N LEU A 205 -13.51 1.59 15.50
CA LEU A 205 -13.50 2.78 14.64
C LEU A 205 -14.43 3.91 15.14
N ARG A 206 -15.12 3.72 16.26
CA ARG A 206 -16.01 4.72 16.85
C ARG A 206 -15.29 5.75 17.73
N GLY A 207 -13.95 5.71 17.76
CA GLY A 207 -13.13 6.77 18.35
C GLY A 207 -13.26 6.91 19.86
N THR A 208 -13.75 5.89 20.57
CA THR A 208 -13.79 5.95 22.04
C THR A 208 -12.42 5.61 22.59
N LEU A 209 -11.76 6.59 23.22
CA LEU A 209 -10.49 6.38 23.89
C LEU A 209 -10.66 5.25 24.91
N SER A 210 -9.93 4.16 24.69
CA SER A 210 -10.07 2.96 25.51
C SER A 210 -8.99 2.87 26.56
N LYS A 211 -7.78 3.35 26.25
CA LYS A 211 -6.67 3.40 27.20
C LYS A 211 -5.60 4.40 26.76
N ALA A 212 -5.13 5.21 27.70
CA ALA A 212 -3.93 6.03 27.57
C ALA A 212 -2.80 5.42 28.40
N VAL A 213 -1.60 5.33 27.83
CA VAL A 213 -0.38 4.91 28.51
C VAL A 213 0.64 6.02 28.37
N VAL A 214 1.03 6.63 29.47
CA VAL A 214 2.10 7.65 29.49
C VAL A 214 3.41 6.94 29.78
N PHE A 215 4.39 7.09 28.89
CA PHE A 215 5.75 6.66 29.22
C PHE A 215 6.35 7.63 30.23
N PRO A 216 6.97 7.14 31.31
CA PRO A 216 7.73 8.03 32.18
C PRO A 216 8.83 8.71 31.36
N PRO A 217 9.16 9.99 31.65
CA PRO A 217 10.26 10.66 30.98
C PRO A 217 11.52 9.80 31.09
N LEU A 218 12.29 9.73 29.99
CA LEU A 218 13.57 9.03 29.98
C LEU A 218 14.41 9.50 31.16
N SER A 219 14.91 8.56 31.97
CA SER A 219 15.85 8.86 33.04
C SER A 219 16.99 9.69 32.45
N PRO A 220 17.40 10.81 33.07
CA PRO A 220 18.52 11.60 32.56
C PRO A 220 19.74 10.70 32.41
N THR A 221 20.43 10.82 31.28
CA THR A 221 21.68 10.10 31.04
C THR A 221 22.68 10.47 32.14
N PRO A 222 23.56 9.55 32.58
CA PRO A 222 24.47 9.78 33.70
C PRO A 222 25.41 11.00 33.55
N GLU A 223 25.50 11.59 32.35
CA GLU A 223 26.40 12.70 32.04
C GLU A 223 25.88 14.09 32.47
N GLU A 224 24.60 14.23 32.86
CA GLU A 224 24.06 15.53 33.32
C GLU A 224 24.16 15.76 34.85
N LYS A 225 24.84 14.88 35.60
CA LYS A 225 25.06 15.05 37.05
C LYS A 225 26.38 15.73 37.43
N SER A 226 27.00 16.46 36.51
CA SER A 226 28.22 17.21 36.83
C SER A 226 28.26 18.57 36.15
N ILE A 227 27.42 19.49 36.61
CA ILE A 227 27.73 20.92 36.72
C ILE A 227 27.16 21.42 38.04
#